data_AF-A0A158QBG2-F1
#
_entry.id   AF-A0A158QBG2-F1
#
_cell.length_a   1.000
_cell.length_b   1.000
_cell.length_c   1.000
_cell.angle_alpha   90.00
_cell.angle_beta   90.00
_cell.angle_gamma   90.00
#
_symmetry.space_group_name_H-M   'P 1'
#
loop_
_entity.id
_entity.type
_entity.pdbx_description
1 polymer ?
#
loop_
_entity_poly.entity_id
_entity_poly.type
_entity_poly.pdbx_seq_one_letter_code
_entity_poly.pdbx_strand_id
1 'polypeptide(L)'
;MTLSNFFVYFHFTGLSGGERTYTLACFIMALWEIMESPFRCMDEFDVFLDLSNRKLVMELLIELATQQYPYNQFIFFTPQGVKELGQKKGVQLFELPSAKR
;
A
#
# COMPACT_ATOMS: atom_id res chain seq x y z
N MET A 1 -3.23 -23.00 -14.65
CA MET A 1 -2.45 -21.76 -14.51
C MET A 1 -2.03 -21.67 -13.05
N THR A 2 -0.87 -22.23 -12.72
CA THR A 2 -0.38 -22.32 -11.34
C THR A 2 0.09 -20.95 -10.89
N LEU A 3 -0.61 -20.36 -9.92
CA LEU A 3 -0.12 -19.24 -9.13
C LEU A 3 1.10 -19.75 -8.35
N SER A 4 2.28 -19.55 -8.92
CA SER A 4 3.53 -19.62 -8.17
C SER A 4 3.44 -18.54 -7.10
N ASN A 5 3.42 -18.95 -5.82
CA ASN A 5 3.54 -18.06 -4.67
C ASN A 5 4.81 -17.20 -4.84
N PHE A 6 4.62 -16.00 -5.38
CA PHE A 6 5.67 -15.01 -5.52
C PHE A 6 5.77 -14.26 -4.19
N PHE A 7 6.43 -14.88 -3.23
CA PHE A 7 6.88 -14.17 -2.03
C PHE A 7 8.23 -13.54 -2.36
N VAL A 8 8.22 -12.22 -2.56
CA VAL A 8 9.40 -11.47 -2.96
C VAL A 8 10.19 -11.07 -1.73
N TYR A 9 11.34 -11.71 -1.51
CA TYR A 9 12.26 -11.31 -0.45
C TYR A 9 13.36 -10.43 -1.05
N PHE A 10 13.22 -9.11 -0.96
CA PHE A 10 14.29 -8.18 -1.33
C PHE A 10 15.14 -7.80 -0.12
N HIS A 11 16.46 -8.04 -0.22
CA HIS A 11 17.42 -7.61 0.78
C HIS A 11 18.15 -6.34 0.29
N PHE A 12 17.69 -5.17 0.74
CA PHE A 12 18.37 -3.90 0.47
C PHE A 12 19.38 -3.58 1.59
N THR A 13 20.66 -3.81 1.32
CA THR A 13 21.77 -3.41 2.20
C THR A 13 22.05 -1.92 2.06
N GLY A 14 22.19 -1.19 3.17
CA GLY A 14 22.63 0.22 3.18
C GLY A 14 21.52 1.28 3.16
N LEU A 15 20.24 0.88 3.10
CA LEU A 15 19.10 1.79 3.24
C LEU A 15 18.63 1.89 4.70
N SER A 16 18.16 3.07 5.10
CA SER A 16 17.41 3.24 6.34
C SER A 16 16.07 2.49 6.30
N GLY A 17 15.42 2.28 7.45
CA GLY A 17 14.13 1.57 7.51
C GLY A 17 13.04 2.23 6.66
N GLY A 18 12.98 3.56 6.65
CA GLY A 18 12.04 4.33 5.85
C GLY A 18 12.35 4.24 4.35
N GLU A 19 13.62 4.40 3.97
CA GLU A 19 14.05 4.27 2.56
C GLU A 19 13.73 2.89 2.00
N ARG A 20 14.01 1.82 2.77
CA ARG A 20 13.66 0.45 2.36
C ARG A 20 12.17 0.29 2.10
N THR A 21 11.33 0.84 2.97
CA THR A 21 9.87 0.74 2.87
C THR A 21 9.35 1.52 1.68
N TYR A 22 9.86 2.74 1.47
CA TYR A 22 9.51 3.56 0.32
C TYR A 22 9.92 2.90 -1.00
N THR A 23 11.17 2.41 -1.09
CA THR A 23 11.65 1.69 -2.29
C THR A 23 10.83 0.44 -2.56
N LEU A 24 10.48 -0.34 -1.54
CA LEU A 24 9.64 -1.53 -1.70
C LEU A 24 8.24 -1.17 -2.19
N ALA A 25 7.62 -0.11 -1.66
CA ALA A 25 6.33 0.37 -2.12
C ALA A 25 6.38 0.78 -3.60
N CYS A 26 7.36 1.62 -3.99
CA CYS A 26 7.58 2.00 -5.39
C CYS A 26 7.77 0.80 -6.31
N PHE A 27 8.52 -0.20 -5.86
CA PHE A 27 8.75 -1.41 -6.62
C PHE A 27 7.48 -2.24 -6.81
N ILE A 28 6.68 -2.44 -5.76
CA ILE A 28 5.40 -3.16 -5.86
C ILE A 28 4.43 -2.43 -6.80
N MET A 29 4.38 -1.10 -6.74
CA MET A 29 3.57 -0.30 -7.65
C MET A 29 3.99 -0.49 -9.11
N ALA A 30 5.30 -0.49 -9.39
CA ALA A 30 5.81 -0.77 -10.74
C ALA A 30 5.46 -2.20 -11.22
N LEU A 31 5.52 -3.19 -10.33
CA LEU A 31 5.07 -4.56 -10.66
C LEU A 31 3.57 -4.62 -10.97
N TRP A 32 2.74 -3.83 -10.30
CA TRP A 32 1.32 -3.78 -10.59
C TRP A 32 1.00 -3.20 -11.97
N GLU A 33 1.91 -2.42 -12.58
CA GLU A 33 1.69 -1.92 -13.94
C GLU A 33 1.69 -3.03 -14.99
N ILE A 34 2.45 -4.09 -14.76
CA ILE A 34 2.56 -5.24 -15.67
C ILE A 34 1.67 -6.42 -15.27
N MET A 35 1.11 -6.42 -14.06
CA MET A 35 0.25 -7.49 -13.55
C MET A 35 -1.24 -7.19 -13.71
N GLU A 36 -1.93 -8.02 -14.51
CA GLU A 36 -3.39 -7.99 -14.69
C GLU A 36 -4.13 -8.73 -13.56
N SER A 37 -3.95 -8.30 -12.30
CA SER A 37 -4.74 -8.80 -11.17
C SER A 37 -5.93 -7.88 -10.88
N PRO A 38 -7.18 -8.38 -10.86
CA PRO A 38 -8.36 -7.58 -10.53
C PRO A 38 -8.40 -7.15 -9.06
N PHE A 39 -7.69 -7.86 -8.16
CA PHE A 39 -7.57 -7.53 -6.75
C PHE A 39 -6.10 -7.31 -6.37
N ARG A 40 -5.82 -6.23 -5.66
CA ARG A 40 -4.49 -5.86 -5.18
C ARG A 40 -4.58 -5.55 -3.70
N CYS A 41 -3.73 -6.17 -2.91
CA CYS A 41 -3.69 -5.93 -1.48
C CYS A 41 -2.27 -5.66 -1.00
N MET A 42 -2.14 -4.83 0.01
CA MET A 42 -0.87 -4.52 0.66
C MET A 42 -1.11 -4.33 2.15
N ASP A 43 -0.24 -4.92 2.96
CA ASP A 43 -0.28 -4.87 4.42
C ASP A 43 1.00 -4.23 4.95
N GLU A 44 0.89 -3.57 6.10
CA GLU A 44 2.00 -2.92 6.83
C GLU A 44 2.88 -1.98 5.97
N PHE A 45 2.32 -1.40 4.90
CA PHE A 45 3.07 -0.63 3.91
C PHE A 45 3.71 0.66 4.44
N ASP A 46 3.22 1.17 5.58
CA ASP A 46 3.65 2.44 6.16
C ASP A 46 4.45 2.30 7.47
N VAL A 47 4.71 1.07 7.96
CA VAL A 47 5.29 0.80 9.30
C VAL A 47 6.57 1.58 9.62
N PHE A 48 7.43 1.84 8.63
CA PHE A 48 8.70 2.55 8.84
C PHE A 48 8.74 3.95 8.21
N LEU A 49 7.62 4.44 7.67
CA LEU A 49 7.54 5.77 7.09
C LEU A 49 7.27 6.81 8.18
N ASP A 50 7.94 7.95 8.10
CA ASP A 50 7.54 9.14 8.88
C ASP A 50 6.23 9.74 8.34
N LEU A 51 5.64 10.69 9.08
CA LEU A 51 4.35 11.30 8.72
C LEU A 51 4.34 11.95 7.34
N SER A 52 5.43 12.62 6.94
CA SER A 52 5.53 13.28 5.63
C SER A 52 5.55 12.28 4.48
N ASN A 53 6.41 11.27 4.56
CA ASN A 53 6.56 10.25 3.55
C ASN A 53 5.33 9.34 3.49
N ARG A 54 4.76 9.02 4.65
CA ARG A 54 3.50 8.28 4.76
C ARG A 54 2.37 8.98 3.99
N LYS A 55 2.19 10.29 4.21
CA LYS A 55 1.15 11.05 3.50
C LYS A 55 1.33 10.99 1.98
N LEU A 56 2.56 11.19 1.50
CA LEU A 56 2.88 11.13 0.08
C LEU A 56 2.61 9.74 -0.52
N VAL A 57 3.04 8.67 0.15
CA VAL A 57 2.80 7.29 -0.29
C VAL A 57 1.30 6.98 -0.33
N MET A 58 0.55 7.41 0.68
CA MET A 58 -0.90 7.20 0.71
C MET A 58 -1.64 7.93 -0.41
N GLU A 59 -1.28 9.18 -0.70
CA GLU A 59 -1.86 9.94 -1.81
C GLU A 59 -1.59 9.25 -3.15
N LEU A 60 -0.36 8.79 -3.36
CA LEU A 60 0.04 8.05 -4.56
C LEU A 60 -0.74 6.73 -4.72
N LEU A 61 -0.91 5.95 -3.64
CA LEU A 61 -1.66 4.69 -3.67
C LEU A 61 -3.14 4.90 -4.03
N ILE A 62 -3.76 5.96 -3.51
CA ILE A 62 -5.15 6.30 -3.85
C ILE A 62 -5.26 6.75 -5.29
N GLU A 63 -4.35 7.58 -5.77
CA GLU A 63 -4.35 8.05 -7.15
C GLU A 63 -4.23 6.87 -8.11
N LEU A 64 -3.32 5.94 -7.83
CA LEU A 64 -3.20 4.69 -8.57
C LEU A 64 -4.51 3.89 -8.58
N ALA A 65 -5.14 3.73 -7.42
CA ALA A 65 -6.37 2.96 -7.28
C ALA A 65 -7.58 3.62 -7.95
N THR A 66 -7.68 4.95 -7.91
CA THR A 66 -8.89 5.68 -8.32
C THR A 66 -8.81 6.24 -9.73
N GLN A 67 -7.61 6.59 -10.22
CA GLN A 67 -7.41 7.22 -11.52
C GLN A 67 -6.78 6.26 -12.54
N GLN A 68 -5.71 5.56 -12.16
CA GLN A 68 -4.95 4.72 -13.10
C GLN A 68 -5.59 3.34 -13.31
N TYR A 69 -6.12 2.74 -12.25
CA TYR A 69 -6.74 1.41 -12.28
C TYR A 69 -8.18 1.39 -11.71
N PRO A 70 -9.12 2.18 -12.28
CA PRO A 70 -10.45 2.38 -11.72
C PRO A 70 -11.34 1.12 -11.72
N TYR A 71 -10.95 0.07 -12.46
CA TYR A 71 -11.67 -1.20 -12.53
C TYR A 71 -11.08 -2.29 -11.62
N ASN A 72 -9.99 -1.99 -10.91
CA ASN A 72 -9.32 -2.91 -10.00
C ASN A 72 -9.69 -2.58 -8.55
N GLN A 73 -9.81 -3.58 -7.69
CA GLN A 73 -10.04 -3.37 -6.27
C GLN A 73 -8.72 -3.36 -5.51
N PHE A 74 -8.50 -2.29 -4.74
CA PHE A 74 -7.36 -2.15 -3.85
C PHE A 74 -7.80 -2.29 -2.39
N ILE A 75 -7.04 -3.07 -1.62
CA ILE A 75 -7.27 -3.29 -0.19
C ILE A 75 -5.96 -3.02 0.55
N PHE A 76 -5.95 -1.98 1.37
CA PHE A 76 -4.78 -1.60 2.14
C PHE A 76 -5.04 -1.86 3.62
N PHE A 77 -4.11 -2.55 4.27
CA PHE A 77 -4.09 -2.74 5.70
C PHE A 77 -2.95 -1.92 6.30
N THR A 78 -3.27 -1.18 7.36
CA THR A 78 -2.28 -0.44 8.13
C THR A 78 -2.65 -0.47 9.61
N PRO A 79 -1.68 -0.71 10.52
CA PRO A 79 -1.91 -0.54 11.96
C PRO A 79 -1.98 0.94 12.37
N GLN A 80 -1.67 1.87 11.45
CA GLN A 80 -1.62 3.30 11.71
C GLN A 80 -2.97 3.98 11.38
N GLY A 81 -3.29 5.05 12.10
CA GLY A 81 -4.57 5.75 11.96
C GLY A 81 -4.70 6.47 10.62
N VAL A 82 -5.81 6.24 9.91
CA VAL A 82 -6.07 6.74 8.56
C VAL A 82 -6.91 8.04 8.52
N LYS A 83 -7.06 8.70 9.67
CA LYS A 83 -7.93 9.89 9.82
C LYS A 83 -7.51 11.09 8.97
N GLU A 84 -6.23 11.19 8.65
CA GLU A 84 -5.63 12.32 7.93
C GLU A 84 -6.00 12.37 6.43
N LEU A 85 -6.51 11.27 5.88
CA LEU A 85 -6.92 11.15 4.48
C LEU A 85 -8.12 12.02 4.08
N GLY A 86 -8.99 12.31 5.04
CA GLY A 86 -10.31 12.88 4.78
C GLY A 86 -11.17 11.99 3.88
N GLN A 87 -12.25 12.55 3.36
CA GLN A 87 -13.16 11.85 2.45
C GLN A 87 -12.64 11.97 1.01
N LYS A 88 -12.45 10.82 0.33
CA LYS A 88 -12.05 10.74 -1.07
C LYS A 88 -13.09 9.96 -1.86
N LYS A 89 -13.43 10.41 -3.07
CA LYS A 89 -14.39 9.72 -3.95
C LYS A 89 -13.82 8.37 -4.36
N GLY A 90 -14.61 7.30 -4.25
CA GLY A 90 -14.17 5.94 -4.61
C GLY A 90 -13.29 5.26 -3.56
N VAL A 91 -13.10 5.87 -2.38
CA VAL A 91 -12.35 5.29 -1.27
C VAL A 91 -13.29 4.99 -0.12
N GLN A 92 -13.20 3.78 0.44
CA GLN A 92 -13.94 3.36 1.62
C GLN A 92 -12.96 3.13 2.76
N LEU A 93 -13.25 3.74 3.90
CA LEU A 93 -12.43 3.65 5.11
C LEU A 93 -13.12 2.72 6.11
N PHE A 94 -12.43 1.68 6.54
CA PHE A 94 -12.91 0.79 7.59
C PHE A 94 -11.93 0.82 8.77
N GLU A 95 -12.36 1.41 9.89
CA GLU A 95 -11.58 1.41 11.14
C GLU A 95 -12.06 0.22 11.99
N LEU A 96 -11.15 -0.71 12.30
CA LEU A 96 -11.51 -1.83 13.16
C LEU A 96 -11.64 -1.35 14.62
N PRO A 97 -12.63 -1.85 15.37
CA PRO A 97 -12.72 -1.55 16.80
C PRO A 97 -11.47 -2.11 17.50
N SER A 98 -10.96 -1.36 18.48
CA SER A 98 -9.85 -1.83 19.31
C SER A 98 -10.16 -3.23 19.87
N ALA A 99 -9.23 -4.16 19.68
CA ALA A 99 -9.37 -5.51 20.20
C ALA A 99 -9.61 -5.44 21.72
N LYS A 100 -10.78 -5.93 22.17
CA LYS A 100 -11.07 -6.11 23.60
C LYS A 100 -10.10 -7.16 24.10
N ARG A 101 -9.15 -6.74 24.93
CA ARG A 101 -8.25 -7.64 25.67
C ARG A 101 -9.02 -8.37 26.76
#